data_AF-X1I3X2-F1
#
_entry.id   AF-X1I3X2-F1
#
_cell.length_a   1.000
_cell.length_b   1.000
_cell.length_c   1.000
_cell.angle_alpha   90.00
_cell.angle_beta   90.00
_cell.angle_gamma   90.00
#
_symmetry.space_group_name_H-M   'P 1'
#
loop_
_entity.id
_entity.type
_entity.pdbx_description
1 polymer ?
#
loop_
_entity_poly.entity_id
_entity_poly.type
_entity_poly.pdbx_seq_one_letter_code
_entity_poly.pdbx_strand_id
1 'polypeptide(L)' 'GESPNHSHPWEHEFFVLSGKGIGEVDNKEVNLKQGDVLFIPPGVQHCMRATEAMDVI' A
#
# COMPACT_ATOMS: atom_id res chain seq x y z
N GLY A 1 -8.12 -4.01 8.10
CA GLY A 1 -6.82 -4.36 8.73
C GLY A 1 -5.78 -3.37 8.29
N GLU A 2 -4.68 -3.24 9.03
CA GLU A 2 -3.62 -2.27 8.75
C GLU A 2 -2.25 -2.91 9.01
N SER A 3 -1.32 -2.74 8.07
CA SER A 3 0.07 -3.16 8.26
C SER A 3 0.80 -2.14 9.16
N PRO A 4 1.82 -2.54 9.93
CA PRO A 4 2.66 -1.59 10.65
C PRO A 4 3.26 -0.54 9.69
N ASN A 5 3.35 0.70 10.16
CA ASN A 5 4.13 1.72 9.46
C ASN A 5 5.63 1.43 9.66
N HIS A 6 6.35 1.19 8.57
CA HIS A 6 7.75 0.78 8.61
C HIS A 6 8.51 1.20 7.34
N SER A 7 9.81 0.95 7.33
CA SER A 7 10.72 1.25 6.21
C SER A 7 11.85 0.22 6.15
N HIS A 8 12.38 -0.01 4.95
CA HIS A 8 13.51 -0.90 4.66
C HIS A 8 14.16 -0.53 3.31
N PRO A 9 15.40 -1.01 3.03
CA PRO A 9 16.17 -0.58 1.87
C PRO A 9 15.82 -1.26 0.53
N TRP A 10 14.79 -2.10 0.47
CA TRP A 10 14.23 -2.65 -0.77
C TRP A 10 12.86 -2.04 -1.08
N GLU A 11 12.48 -2.08 -2.36
CA GLU A 11 11.19 -1.62 -2.88
C GLU A 11 10.05 -2.61 -2.59
N HIS A 12 8.81 -2.11 -2.70
CA HIS A 12 7.62 -2.95 -2.90
C HIS A 12 6.85 -2.51 -4.13
N GLU A 13 6.17 -3.47 -4.75
CA GLU A 13 5.15 -3.23 -5.74
C GLU A 13 3.96 -4.12 -5.42
N PHE A 14 2.81 -3.49 -5.14
CA PHE A 14 1.56 -4.20 -4.87
C PHE A 14 0.59 -4.00 -6.00
N PHE A 15 -0.11 -5.06 -6.39
CA PHE A 15 -1.23 -4.97 -7.32
C PHE A 15 -2.55 -5.34 -6.65
N VAL A 16 -3.54 -4.46 -6.74
CA VAL A 16 -4.84 -4.66 -6.09
C VAL A 16 -5.75 -5.53 -6.94
N LEU A 17 -5.95 -6.78 -6.50
CA LEU A 17 -6.82 -7.75 -7.17
C LEU A 17 -8.30 -7.44 -6.96
N SER A 18 -8.67 -7.00 -5.75
CA SER A 18 -10.04 -6.73 -5.35
C SER A 18 -10.10 -5.74 -4.17
N GLY A 19 -11.24 -5.08 -3.98
CA GLY A 19 -11.47 -4.24 -2.80
C GLY A 19 -10.93 -2.82 -2.88
N LYS A 20 -10.82 -2.19 -1.71
CA LYS A 20 -10.35 -0.81 -1.53
C LYS A 20 -9.53 -0.63 -0.26
N GLY A 21 -8.60 0.31 -0.33
CA GLY A 21 -7.75 0.67 0.78
C GLY A 21 -7.07 2.01 0.59
N ILE A 22 -6.18 2.32 1.51
CA ILE A 22 -5.31 3.49 1.48
C ILE A 22 -3.89 2.98 1.65
N GLY A 23 -3.00 3.37 0.75
CA GLY A 23 -1.56 3.25 0.93
C GLY A 23 -1.01 4.57 1.45
N GLU A 24 -0.22 4.53 2.52
CA GLU A 24 0.61 5.65 2.95
C GLU A 24 2.03 5.38 2.46
N VAL A 25 2.58 6.28 1.65
CA VAL A 25 3.94 6.18 1.11
C VAL A 25 4.59 7.54 1.20
N ASP A 26 5.72 7.64 1.89
CA ASP A 26 6.45 8.90 2.07
C ASP A 26 5.55 10.03 2.61
N ASN A 27 4.76 9.71 3.64
CA ASN A 27 3.77 10.60 4.27
C ASN A 27 2.68 11.13 3.32
N LYS A 28 2.43 10.44 2.20
CA LYS A 28 1.34 10.74 1.28
C LYS A 28 0.36 9.59 1.26
N GLU A 29 -0.92 9.92 1.42
CA GLU A 29 -2.01 8.96 1.27
C GLU A 29 -2.41 8.83 -0.20
N VAL A 30 -2.62 7.59 -0.64
CA VAL A 30 -3.10 7.25 -1.97
C VAL A 30 -4.28 6.29 -1.80
N ASN A 31 -5.42 6.64 -2.41
CA ASN A 31 -6.57 5.73 -2.46
C ASN A 31 -6.28 4.60 -3.46
N LEU A 32 -6.53 3.38 -3.02
CA LEU A 32 -6.32 2.17 -3.80
C LEU A 32 -7.66 1.50 -4.10
N LYS A 33 -7.80 1.03 -5.34
CA LYS A 33 -8.92 0.22 -5.80
C LYS A 33 -8.42 -0.89 -6.73
N GLN A 34 -9.30 -1.84 -7.03
CA GLN A 34 -9.04 -2.90 -8.00
C GLN A 34 -8.40 -2.37 -9.30
N GLY A 35 -7.29 -3.00 -9.68
CA GLY A 35 -6.51 -2.66 -10.87
C GLY A 35 -5.42 -1.60 -10.65
N ASP A 36 -5.35 -0.96 -9.49
CA ASP A 36 -4.27 -0.04 -9.16
C ASP A 36 -2.98 -0.82 -8.83
N VAL A 37 -1.85 -0.20 -9.16
CA VAL A 37 -0.51 -0.61 -8.72
C VAL A 37 0.00 0.42 -7.71
N LEU A 38 0.47 -0.03 -6.55
CA LEU A 38 1.17 0.80 -5.58
C LEU A 38 2.65 0.45 -5.59
N PHE A 39 3.47 1.40 -6.06
CA PHE A 39 4.93 1.32 -5.95
C PHE A 39 5.42 2.05 -4.69
N ILE A 40 6.28 1.40 -3.92
CA ILE A 40 6.90 1.94 -2.72
C ILE A 40 8.42 1.96 -2.92
N PRO A 41 9.04 3.16 -3.02
CA PRO A 41 10.48 3.28 -3.13
C PRO A 41 11.22 2.72 -1.90
N PRO A 42 12.49 2.32 -2.04
CA PRO A 42 13.35 2.00 -0.90
C PRO A 42 13.44 3.15 0.11
N GLY A 43 13.48 2.80 1.39
CA GLY A 43 13.83 3.72 2.48
C GLY A 43 12.72 4.69 2.92
N VAL A 44 11.54 4.69 2.29
CA VAL A 44 10.42 5.54 2.73
C VAL A 44 9.53 4.82 3.73
N GLN A 45 8.96 5.59 4.66
CA GLN A 45 7.93 5.08 5.57
C GLN A 45 6.69 4.71 4.76
N HIS A 46 6.13 3.55 5.06
CA HIS A 46 4.96 3.05 4.38
C HIS A 46 4.09 2.13 5.25
N CYS A 47 2.78 2.19 5.00
CA CYS A 47 1.81 1.20 5.44
C CYS A 47 0.65 1.10 4.43
N MET A 48 -0.15 0.04 4.57
CA MET A 48 -1.42 -0.09 3.87
C MET A 48 -2.54 -0.39 4.86
N ARG A 49 -3.68 0.26 4.66
CA ARG A 49 -4.90 0.03 5.43
C ARG A 49 -6.05 -0.32 4.50
N ALA A 50 -6.66 -1.48 4.73
CA ALA A 50 -7.86 -1.88 4.02
C ALA A 50 -9.08 -1.13 4.59
N THR A 51 -9.84 -0.45 3.73
CA THR A 51 -11.11 0.24 4.09
C THR A 51 -12.33 -0.63 3.80
N GLU A 52 -12.18 -1.58 2.88
CA GLU A 52 -13.08 -2.71 2.61
C GLU A 52 -12.24 -4.02 2.61
N ALA A 53 -12.85 -5.19 2.40
CA ALA A 53 -12.05 -6.41 2.16
C ALA A 53 -11.22 -6.22 0.89
N MET A 54 -9.90 -6.33 0.99
CA MET A 54 -8.95 -6.00 -0.07
C MET A 54 -7.91 -7.11 -0.21
N ASP A 55 -7.73 -7.58 -1.44
CA ASP A 55 -6.73 -8.57 -1.81
C ASP A 55 -5.66 -7.94 -2.69
N VAL A 56 -4.39 -8.19 -2.36
CA VAL A 56 -3.22 -7.70 -3.10
C VAL A 56 -2.24 -8.85 -3.36
N ILE A 57 -1.44 -8.72 -4.42
CA ILE A 57 -0.24 -9.53 -4.67
C ILE A 57 1.01 -8.66 -4.63
#